data_AF-A0A7Z1R2C6-F1
#
_entry.id   AF-A0A7Z1R2C6-F1
#
_cell.length_a   1.000
_cell.length_b   1.000
_cell.length_c   1.000
_cell.angle_alpha   90.00
_cell.angle_beta   90.00
_cell.angle_gamma   90.00
#
_symmetry.space_group_name_H-M   'P 1'
#
loop_
_entity.id
_entity.type
_entity.pdbx_description
1 polymer ?
#
loop_
_entity_poly.entity_id
_entity_poly.type
_entity_poly.pdbx_seq_one_letter_code
_entity_poly.pdbx_strand_id
1 'polypeptide(L)'
;MVEWAMTDGSRRRALDRLVAQMADPVFVLRHRRVPSGREQGGHVSPSLLAMSGPRSRYVRSWRRHARRCPACAATFRYLGLSLD
;
A
#
# COMPACT_ATOMS: atom_id res chain seq x y z
N MET A 1 5.09 -39.73 -11.79
CA MET A 1 5.31 -38.85 -10.62
C MET A 1 6.37 -37.85 -11.05
N VAL A 2 6.00 -36.62 -11.42
CA VAL A 2 6.95 -35.62 -11.95
C VAL A 2 7.18 -34.58 -10.87
N GLU A 3 8.39 -34.59 -10.30
CA GLU A 3 8.88 -33.57 -9.37
C GLU A 3 9.12 -32.26 -10.13
N TRP A 4 8.32 -31.24 -9.81
CA TRP A 4 8.53 -29.89 -10.28
C TRP A 4 9.55 -29.18 -9.38
N ALA A 5 10.83 -29.30 -9.69
CA ALA A 5 11.84 -28.38 -9.21
C ALA A 5 11.64 -27.01 -9.90
N MET A 6 10.75 -26.19 -9.34
CA MET A 6 10.57 -24.79 -9.76
C MET A 6 11.82 -24.01 -9.38
N THR A 7 12.75 -23.93 -10.33
CA THR A 7 14.04 -23.26 -10.17
C THR A 7 13.86 -21.78 -9.86
N ASP A 8 14.67 -21.28 -8.92
CA ASP A 8 14.75 -19.90 -8.43
C ASP A 8 14.81 -18.84 -9.55
N GLY A 9 15.37 -19.20 -10.72
CA GLY A 9 15.40 -18.35 -11.92
C GLY A 9 14.04 -18.05 -12.55
N SER A 10 13.02 -18.89 -12.34
CA SER A 10 11.65 -18.64 -12.84
C SER A 10 10.94 -17.54 -12.06
N ARG A 11 11.16 -17.48 -10.74
CA ARG A 11 10.58 -16.44 -9.87
C ARG A 11 11.16 -15.06 -10.17
N ARG A 12 12.47 -14.96 -10.42
CA ARG A 12 13.10 -13.69 -10.81
C ARG A 12 12.52 -13.14 -12.12
N ARG A 13 12.38 -14.00 -13.15
CA ARG A 13 11.73 -13.61 -14.42
C ARG A 13 10.27 -13.16 -14.25
N ALA A 14 9.53 -13.75 -13.30
CA ALA A 14 8.17 -13.32 -12.99
C ALA A 14 8.14 -11.94 -12.31
N LEU A 15 9.09 -11.67 -11.41
CA LEU A 15 9.24 -10.36 -10.78
C LEU A 15 9.64 -9.30 -11.80
N ASP A 16 10.62 -9.59 -12.67
CA ASP A 16 11.09 -8.66 -13.70
C ASP A 16 9.97 -8.28 -14.67
N ARG A 17 9.13 -9.25 -15.06
CA ARG A 17 7.94 -8.99 -15.88
C ARG A 17 6.93 -8.09 -15.17
N LEU A 18 6.73 -8.31 -13.87
CA LEU A 18 5.83 -7.48 -13.08
C LEU A 18 6.40 -6.06 -12.88
N VAL A 19 7.72 -5.92 -12.69
CA VAL A 19 8.41 -4.62 -12.63
C VAL A 19 8.33 -3.89 -13.97
N ALA A 20 8.52 -4.60 -15.08
CA ALA A 20 8.35 -4.03 -16.42
C ALA A 20 6.90 -3.58 -16.66
N GLN A 21 5.91 -4.34 -16.21
CA GLN A 21 4.50 -3.94 -16.26
C GLN A 21 4.20 -2.74 -15.36
N MET A 22 4.87 -2.57 -14.23
CA MET A 22 4.70 -1.37 -13.40
C MET A 22 5.17 -0.08 -14.09
N ALA A 23 5.98 -0.16 -15.15
CA ALA A 23 6.34 0.99 -15.98
C ALA A 23 5.30 1.31 -17.07
N ASP A 24 4.35 0.39 -17.34
CA ASP A 24 3.29 0.60 -18.32
C ASP A 24 2.23 1.57 -17.76
N PRO A 25 1.93 2.69 -18.46
CA PRO A 25 1.00 3.70 -17.96
C PRO A 25 -0.44 3.16 -17.86
N VAL A 26 -0.84 2.24 -18.72
CA VAL A 26 -2.18 1.61 -18.69
C VAL A 26 -2.28 0.67 -17.49
N PHE A 27 -1.23 -0.10 -17.21
CA PHE A 27 -1.14 -0.96 -16.04
C PHE A 27 -1.19 -0.15 -14.74
N VAL A 28 -0.44 0.95 -14.66
CA VAL A 28 -0.45 1.87 -13.51
C VAL A 28 -1.83 2.49 -13.30
N LEU A 29 -2.52 2.89 -14.38
CA LEU A 29 -3.87 3.46 -14.30
C LEU A 29 -4.89 2.41 -13.83
N ARG A 30 -4.81 1.17 -14.31
CA ARG A 30 -5.73 0.08 -13.95
C ARG A 30 -5.49 -0.46 -12.54
N HIS A 31 -4.24 -0.51 -12.11
CA HIS A 31 -3.82 -1.08 -10.82
C HIS A 31 -3.31 -0.04 -9.84
N ARG A 32 -3.81 1.20 -9.96
CA ARG A 32 -3.40 2.33 -9.13
C ARG A 32 -3.65 2.01 -7.65
N ARG A 33 -2.58 1.71 -6.91
CA ARG A 33 -2.65 1.34 -5.48
C ARG A 33 -3.00 2.49 -4.54
N VAL A 34 -2.82 3.73 -4.99
CA VAL A 34 -2.98 4.94 -4.17
C VAL A 34 -4.23 5.68 -4.63
N PRO A 35 -5.24 5.88 -3.75
CA PRO A 35 -6.39 6.72 -4.06
C PRO A 35 -5.88 8.09 -4.54
N SER A 36 -6.46 8.63 -5.60
CA SER A 36 -6.20 9.99 -6.06
C SER A 36 -6.83 11.02 -5.11
N GLY A 37 -6.44 10.99 -3.84
CA GLY A 37 -6.72 12.06 -2.89
C GLY A 37 -5.66 13.12 -3.05
N ARG A 38 -6.05 14.36 -3.34
CA ARG A 38 -5.19 15.52 -3.04
C ARG A 38 -4.74 15.36 -1.58
N GLU A 39 -3.44 15.47 -1.30
CA GLU A 39 -2.93 15.60 0.07
C GLU A 39 -3.48 16.92 0.63
N GLN A 40 -4.73 16.89 1.10
CA GLN A 40 -5.35 17.96 1.84
C GLN A 40 -4.61 17.97 3.18
N GLY A 41 -3.96 19.08 3.54
CA GLY A 41 -3.12 19.20 4.74
C GLY A 41 -3.80 18.87 6.08
N GLY A 42 -5.09 18.50 6.07
CA GLY A 42 -5.83 17.98 7.20
C GLY A 42 -5.95 16.45 7.28
N HIS A 43 -5.38 15.67 6.35
CA HIS A 43 -5.52 14.21 6.32
C HIS A 43 -4.18 13.47 6.30
N VAL A 44 -4.20 12.23 6.78
CA VAL A 44 -3.04 11.36 6.76
C VAL A 44 -2.67 11.00 5.32
N SER A 45 -1.38 11.10 4.98
CA SER A 45 -0.88 10.65 3.68
C SER A 45 -0.92 9.12 3.62
N PRO A 46 -1.68 8.51 2.69
CA PRO A 46 -1.79 7.05 2.59
C PRO A 46 -0.44 6.39 2.34
N SER A 47 0.42 7.03 1.54
CA SER A 47 1.75 6.52 1.19
C SER A 47 2.67 6.46 2.41
N LEU A 48 2.74 7.55 3.19
CA LEU A 48 3.53 7.58 4.43
C LEU A 48 2.99 6.60 5.47
N LEU A 49 1.66 6.44 5.54
CA LEU A 49 1.03 5.51 6.45
C LEU A 49 1.31 4.05 6.08
N ALA A 50 1.33 3.72 4.79
CA ALA A 50 1.64 2.38 4.29
C ALA A 50 3.12 1.99 4.47
N MET A 51 4.03 2.97 4.38
CA MET A 51 5.46 2.76 4.65
C MET A 51 5.78 2.76 6.14
N SER A 52 4.89 3.30 6.96
CA SER A 52 5.06 3.36 8.41
C SER A 52 4.68 2.05 9.07
N GLY A 53 5.56 1.51 9.92
CA GLY A 53 5.20 0.38 10.78
C GLY A 53 4.03 0.72 11.72
N PRO A 54 3.17 -0.24 12.12
CA PRO A 54 1.99 0.02 12.96
C PRO A 54 2.27 0.68 14.31
N ARG A 55 3.51 0.52 14.81
CA ARG A 55 3.99 1.10 16.07
C ARG A 55 4.71 2.44 15.89
N SER A 56 4.82 2.97 14.67
CA SER A 56 5.53 4.21 14.40
C SER A 56 4.87 5.41 15.07
N ARG A 57 5.69 6.43 15.37
CA ARG A 57 5.19 7.70 15.91
C ARG A 57 4.17 8.36 14.96
N TYR A 58 4.36 8.20 13.65
CA TYR A 58 3.47 8.73 12.61
C TYR A 58 2.07 8.08 12.66
N VAL A 59 2.00 6.75 12.75
CA VAL A 59 0.71 6.03 12.89
C VAL A 59 0.01 6.45 14.19
N ARG A 60 0.76 6.54 15.29
CA ARG A 60 0.20 6.92 16.60
C ARG A 60 -0.33 8.36 16.63
N SER A 61 0.37 9.33 16.02
CA SER A 61 -0.09 10.72 15.97
C SER A 61 -1.37 10.86 15.17
N TRP A 62 -1.46 10.16 14.04
CA TRP A 62 -2.63 10.20 13.17
C TRP A 62 -3.81 9.36 13.67
N ARG A 63 -3.59 8.38 14.55
CA ARG A 63 -4.67 7.56 15.13
C ARG A 63 -5.73 8.41 15.84
N ARG A 64 -5.30 9.44 16.60
CA ARG A 64 -6.23 10.35 17.29
C ARG A 64 -7.13 11.12 16.33
N HIS A 65 -6.57 11.53 15.19
CA HIS A 65 -7.31 12.23 14.14
C HIS A 65 -8.22 11.25 13.38
N ALA A 66 -7.74 10.06 13.06
CA ALA A 66 -8.50 9.03 12.35
C ALA A 66 -9.75 8.57 13.12
N ARG A 67 -9.75 8.65 14.46
CA ARG A 67 -10.98 8.43 15.26
C ARG A 67 -12.08 9.46 15.00
N ARG A 68 -11.73 10.66 14.55
CA ARG A 68 -12.66 11.79 14.34
C ARG A 68 -12.90 12.11 12.87
N CYS A 69 -12.08 11.55 11.98
CA CYS A 69 -12.13 11.81 10.54
C CYS A 69 -12.48 10.53 9.78
N PRO A 70 -13.66 10.44 9.15
CA PRO A 70 -14.08 9.27 8.37
C PRO A 70 -13.12 8.90 7.24
N ALA A 71 -12.55 9.90 6.56
CA ALA A 71 -11.59 9.68 5.48
C ALA A 71 -10.31 9.02 5.99
N CYS A 72 -9.74 9.52 7.08
CA CYS A 72 -8.55 8.91 7.70
C CYS A 72 -8.86 7.53 8.29
N ALA A 73 -10.06 7.34 8.88
CA ALA A 73 -10.51 6.04 9.36
C ALA A 73 -10.59 5.00 8.24
N ALA A 74 -11.05 5.38 7.05
CA ALA A 74 -11.11 4.51 5.89
C ALA A 74 -9.70 4.09 5.44
N THR A 75 -8.75 5.03 5.41
CA THR A 75 -7.34 4.72 5.07
C THR A 75 -6.70 3.78 6.08
N PHE A 76 -6.93 3.98 7.39
CA PHE A 76 -6.43 3.08 8.43
C PHE A 76 -6.99 1.65 8.26
N ARG A 77 -8.29 1.52 8.03
CA ARG A 77 -8.96 0.23 7.78
C ARG A 77 -8.44 -0.45 6.52
N TYR A 78 -8.26 0.30 5.44
CA TYR A 78 -7.71 -0.21 4.18
C TYR A 78 -6.30 -0.80 4.36
N LEU A 79 -5.49 -0.20 5.22
CA LEU A 79 -4.13 -0.66 5.54
C LEU A 79 -4.07 -1.68 6.69
N GLY A 80 -5.21 -2.13 7.23
CA GLY A 80 -5.25 -3.08 8.34
C GLY A 80 -4.74 -2.53 9.67
N LEU A 81 -4.72 -1.21 9.84
CA LEU A 81 -4.29 -0.54 11.07
C LEU A 81 -5.47 -0.35 12.03
N SER A 82 -5.31 -0.81 13.27
CA SER A 82 -6.33 -0.60 14.31
C SER A 82 -6.43 0.87 14.72
N LEU A 83 -7.66 1.31 14.99
CA LEU A 83 -8.00 2.63 15.50
C LEU A 83 -8.12 2.65 17.03
N ASP A 84 -8.21 1.49 17.67
CA ASP A 84 -8.29 1.33 19.14
C ASP A 84 -6.99 1.66 19.86
#